data_AF-A0AA38RF60-F1
#
_entry.id   AF-A0AA38RF60-F1
#
_cell.length_a   1.000
_cell.length_b   1.000
_cell.length_c   1.000
_cell.angle_alpha   90.00
_cell.angle_beta   90.00
_cell.angle_gamma   90.00
#
_symmetry.space_group_name_H-M   'P 1'
#
loop_
_entity.id
_entity.type
_entity.pdbx_description
1 polymer ?
#
loop_
_entity_poly.entity_id
_entity_poly.type
_entity_poly.pdbx_seq_one_letter_code
_entity_poly.pdbx_strand_id
1 'polypeptide(L)' 'MHLMCNVDASGKRVYTLKKVLEGKVTKSAHPARFSPDDKWSKHRVLLRKRFGTLITAKRASEFKGQ' A
#
# COMPACT_ATOMS: atom_id res chain seq x y z
N MET A 1 15.82 0.09 -6.87
CA MET A 1 14.68 -0.69 -7.38
C MET A 1 14.13 -0.01 -8.62
N HIS A 2 14.17 -0.69 -9.77
CA HIS A 2 13.78 -0.11 -11.07
C HIS A 2 12.34 -0.44 -11.48
N LEU A 3 11.75 -1.48 -10.90
CA LEU A 3 10.39 -1.86 -11.22
C LEU A 3 9.38 -0.88 -10.61
N MET A 4 8.52 -0.33 -11.46
CA MET A 4 7.46 0.59 -11.12
C MET A 4 6.10 -0.03 -11.46
N CYS A 5 5.02 0.49 -10.88
CA CYS A 5 3.66 0.08 -11.18
C CYS A 5 2.63 1.20 -11.02
N ASN A 6 1.53 1.07 -11.76
CA ASN A 6 0.26 1.78 -11.56
C ASN A 6 -0.88 0.76 -11.36
N VAL A 7 -2.00 1.22 -10.82
CA VAL A 7 -3.23 0.41 -10.69
C VAL A 7 -4.17 0.80 -11.82
N ASP A 8 -4.64 -0.19 -12.58
CA ASP A 8 -5.60 0.01 -13.67
C ASP A 8 -7.04 0.14 -13.15
N ALA A 9 -8.00 0.36 -14.05
CA ALA A 9 -9.41 0.48 -13.70
C ALA A 9 -10.00 -0.81 -13.09
N SER A 10 -9.39 -1.97 -13.36
CA SER A 10 -9.77 -3.27 -12.82
C SER A 10 -9.15 -3.54 -11.44
N GLY A 11 -8.32 -2.63 -10.92
CA GLY A 11 -7.62 -2.81 -9.64
C GLY A 11 -6.35 -3.65 -9.74
N LYS A 12 -5.93 -4.07 -10.93
CA LYS A 12 -4.71 -4.86 -11.14
C LYS A 12 -3.50 -3.94 -11.33
N ARG A 13 -2.33 -4.43 -10.89
CA ARG A 13 -1.06 -3.71 -11.07
C ARG A 13 -0.53 -3.92 -12.48
N VAL A 14 -0.25 -2.81 -13.17
CA VAL A 14 0.46 -2.78 -14.46
C VAL A 14 1.90 -2.35 -14.18
N TYR A 15 2.86 -3.19 -14.57
CA TYR A 15 4.27 -2.99 -14.29
C TYR A 15 5.00 -2.30 -15.45
N THR A 16 5.98 -1.47 -15.11
CA THR A 16 6.80 -0.76 -16.09
C THR A 16 8.14 -0.35 -15.47
N LEU A 17 9.11 0.00 -16.31
CA LEU A 17 10.36 0.64 -15.89
C LEU A 17 10.30 2.18 -16.01
N LYS A 18 9.27 2.72 -16.68
CA LYS A 18 9.09 4.16 -16.89
C LYS A 18 8.66 4.84 -15.59
N LYS A 19 9.17 6.05 -15.34
CA LYS A 19 8.79 6.90 -14.19
C LYS A 19 7.46 7.64 -14.38
N VAL A 20 7.06 7.83 -15.62
CA VAL A 20 5.79 8.42 -16.01
C VAL A 20 5.18 7.56 -17.11
N LEU A 21 3.91 7.21 -16.96
CA LEU A 21 3.12 6.48 -17.93
C LEU A 21 1.79 7.21 -18.10
N GLU A 22 1.45 7.60 -19.33
CA GLU A 22 0.17 8.29 -19.64
C GLU A 22 -0.07 9.53 -18.77
N GLY A 23 0.98 10.34 -18.55
CA GLY A 23 0.91 11.54 -17.70
C GLY A 23 0.82 11.27 -16.19
N LYS A 24 0.73 10.00 -15.76
CA LYS A 24 0.70 9.61 -14.34
C LYS A 24 2.08 9.16 -13.87
N VAL A 25 2.51 9.68 -12.72
CA VAL A 25 3.75 9.25 -12.06
C VAL A 25 3.59 7.82 -11.53
N THR A 26 4.52 6.94 -11.89
CA THR A 26 4.50 5.54 -11.46
C THR A 26 5.11 5.38 -10.07
N LYS A 27 4.62 4.39 -9.31
CA LYS A 27 5.10 4.11 -7.95
C LYS A 27 6.05 2.91 -7.94
N SER A 28 6.96 2.83 -6.97
CA SER A 28 7.80 1.63 -6.79
C SER A 28 6.91 0.40 -6.61
N ALA A 29 7.19 -0.66 -7.37
CA ALA A 29 6.52 -1.95 -7.21
C ALA A 29 6.92 -2.68 -5.93
N HIS A 30 8.04 -2.28 -5.33
CA HIS A 30 8.59 -2.89 -4.14
C HIS A 30 8.16 -2.12 -2.88
N PRO A 31 7.81 -2.81 -1.79
CA PRO A 31 7.48 -2.17 -0.52
C PRO A 31 8.70 -1.47 0.09
N ALA A 32 8.43 -0.52 0.99
CA ALA A 32 9.49 0.09 1.79
C ALA A 32 10.19 -0.98 2.65
N ARG A 33 11.52 -0.85 2.80
CA ARG A 33 12.33 -1.79 3.60
C ARG A 33 11.94 -1.70 5.07
N PHE A 34 11.74 -2.85 5.70
CA PHE A 34 11.57 -2.92 7.15
C PHE A 34 12.88 -2.55 7.87
N SER A 35 12.77 -1.72 8.90
CA SER A 35 13.87 -1.37 9.81
C SER A 35 13.38 -1.57 11.24
N PRO A 36 14.02 -2.44 12.04
CA PRO A 36 13.63 -2.68 13.45
C PRO A 36 13.66 -1.40 14.30
N ASP A 37 14.56 -0.49 13.94
CA ASP A 37 14.89 0.77 14.56
C ASP A 37 14.14 1.99 13.96
N ASP A 38 13.02 1.75 13.26
CA ASP A 38 12.19 2.80 12.66
C ASP A 38 11.60 3.77 13.72
N LYS A 39 12.31 4.90 13.93
CA LYS A 39 11.93 6.00 14.82
C LYS A 39 10.56 6.63 14.47
N TRP A 40 10.08 6.48 13.23
CA TRP A 40 8.85 7.09 12.75
C TRP A 40 7.64 6.14 12.79
N SER A 41 7.81 4.94 13.35
CA SER A 41 6.73 3.95 13.51
C SER A 41 5.49 4.50 14.23
N LYS A 42 5.68 5.22 15.35
CA LYS A 42 4.58 5.87 16.11
C LYS A 42 3.80 6.87 15.25
N HIS A 43 4.51 7.73 14.51
CA HIS A 43 3.90 8.74 13.64
C HIS A 43 3.06 8.10 12.53
N ARG A 44 3.57 7.03 11.91
CA ARG A 44 2.84 6.28 10.88
C ARG A 44 1.55 5.68 11.44
N VAL A 45 1.58 5.10 12.64
CA VAL A 45 0.37 4.56 13.29
C VAL A 45 -0.65 5.68 13.57
N LEU A 46 -0.22 6.84 14.07
CA LEU A 46 -1.11 7.97 14.35
C LEU A 46 -1.79 8.50 13.08
N LEU A 47 -1.05 8.64 11.98
CA LEU A 47 -1.63 9.03 10.69
C LEU A 47 -2.67 8.02 10.21
N ARG A 48 -2.36 6.73 10.28
CA ARG A 48 -3.31 5.67 9.90
C ARG A 48 -4.57 5.70 10.76
N LYS A 49 -4.46 5.98 12.07
CA LYS A 49 -5.61 6.16 12.97
C LYS A 49 -6.45 7.37 12.58
N ARG A 50 -5.81 8.52 12.34
CA ARG A 50 -6.47 9.79 11.98
C ARG A 50 -7.31 9.67 10.70
N PHE A 51 -6.81 8.95 9.70
CA PHE A 51 -7.50 8.76 8.42
C PHE A 51 -8.30 7.45 8.33
N GLY A 52 -8.53 6.74 9.45
CA GLY A 52 -9.32 5.51 9.47
C GLY A 52 -8.72 4.33 8.67
N THR A 53 -7.47 4.43 8.20
CA THR A 53 -6.78 3.40 7.40
C THR A 53 -5.93 2.43 8.24
N LEU A 54 -6.02 2.55 9.57
CA LEU A 54 -5.41 1.58 10.46
C LEU A 54 -6.22 0.29 10.41
N ILE A 55 -5.61 -0.77 9.87
CA ILE A 55 -6.20 -2.11 9.90
C ILE A 55 -6.15 -2.59 11.34
N THR A 56 -7.25 -2.43 12.07
CA THR A 56 -7.43 -3.04 13.39
C THR A 56 -8.00 -4.44 13.19
N ALA A 57 -7.55 -5.42 13.97
CA ALA A 57 -8.02 -6.81 13.92
C ALA A 57 -9.47 -6.99 14.45
N LYS A 58 -10.41 -6.13 14.06
CA LYS A 58 -11.84 -6.26 14.38
C LYS A 58 -12.64 -6.57 13.11
N ARG A 59 -13.28 -7.75 13.16
CA ARG A 59 -14.15 -8.44 12.18
C ARG A 59 -13.45 -9.30 11.11
N ALA A 60 -12.82 -10.38 11.57
CA ALA A 60 -12.98 -11.68 10.92
C ALA A 60 -14.21 -12.37 11.55
N SER A 61 -15.41 -11.97 11.15
CA SER A 61 -16.64 -12.69 11.50
C SER A 61 -17.72 -12.39 10.45
N GLU A 62 -17.72 -13.18 9.38
CA GLU A 62 -18.92 -13.60 8.64
C GLU A 62 -18.51 -14.80 7.77
N PHE A 63 -18.25 -15.92 8.45
CA PHE A 63 -18.32 -17.24 7.83
C PHE A 63 -19.80 -17.48 7.54
N LYS A 64 -20.23 -17.34 6.28
CA LYS A 64 -21.53 -17.87 5.84
C LYS A 64 -21.39 -19.38 5.66
N GLY A 65 -21.60 -20.11 6.76
CA GLY A 65 -21.98 -21.52 6.71
C GLY A 65 -23.44 -21.63 6.28
N GLN A 66 -23.75 -22.73 5.59
CA GLN A 66 -25.02 -23.08 4.95
C GLN A 66 -26.28 -22.80 5.78
#